data_AF-A0A0D2ZWA4-F1
#
_entry.id   AF-A0A0D2ZWA4-F1
#
_cell.length_a   1.000
_cell.length_b   1.000
_cell.length_c   1.000
_cell.angle_alpha   90.00
_cell.angle_beta   90.00
_cell.angle_gamma   90.00
#
_symmetry.space_group_name_H-M   'P 1'
#
loop_
_entity.id
_entity.type
_entity.pdbx_description
1 polymer ?
#
loop_
_entity_poly.entity_id
_entity_poly.type
_entity_poly.pdbx_seq_one_letter_code
_entity_poly.pdbx_strand_id
1 'polypeptide(L)' 'MAVSSVRYAKSLGFNDIQFGCEDAGSRSEKEFLCKILGETIKAGATTLNLGDTVGINMPQETRELVSYLKANTPGIDDV' A
#
# COMPACT_ATOMS: atom_id res chain seq x y z
N MET A 1 1.80 13.44 -4.50
CA MET A 1 2.41 12.74 -5.67
C MET A 1 1.81 11.36 -5.90
N ALA A 2 1.79 10.44 -4.92
CA ALA A 2 1.23 9.08 -5.11
C ALA A 2 -0.19 9.05 -5.73
N VAL A 3 -1.15 9.74 -5.10
CA VAL A 3 -2.55 9.81 -5.59
C VAL A 3 -2.65 10.35 -7.01
N SER A 4 -1.94 11.43 -7.33
CA SER A 4 -1.96 12.03 -8.67
C SER A 4 -1.36 11.07 -9.72
N SER A 5 -0.31 10.32 -9.38
CA SER A 5 0.29 9.34 -10.28
C SER A 5 -0.63 8.15 -10.55
N VAL A 6 -1.31 7.62 -9.52
CA VAL A 6 -2.30 6.55 -9.68
C VAL A 6 -3.49 7.02 -10.55
N ARG A 7 -4.02 8.22 -10.28
CA ARG A 7 -5.08 8.81 -11.11
C ARG A 7 -4.64 9.00 -12.56
N TYR A 8 -3.39 9.43 -12.76
CA TYR A 8 -2.85 9.61 -14.09
C TYR A 8 -2.76 8.28 -14.84
N ALA A 9 -2.22 7.23 -14.23
CA ALA A 9 -2.22 5.89 -14.81
C ALA A 9 -3.64 5.43 -15.16
N LYS A 10 -4.61 5.59 -14.25
CA LYS A 10 -6.01 5.25 -14.54
C LYS A 10 -6.58 6.05 -15.72
N SER A 11 -6.24 7.34 -15.84
CA SER A 11 -6.68 8.19 -16.96
C SER A 11 -6.10 7.77 -18.32
N LEU A 12 -4.98 7.05 -18.33
CA LEU A 12 -4.39 6.46 -19.54
C LEU A 12 -5.04 5.11 -19.94
N GLY A 13 -6.03 4.63 -19.18
CA GLY A 13 -6.74 3.38 -19.46
C GLY A 13 -6.12 2.13 -18.85
N PHE A 14 -5.15 2.26 -17.93
CA PHE A 14 -4.65 1.13 -17.16
C PHE A 14 -5.72 0.65 -16.16
N ASN A 15 -6.02 -0.65 -16.21
CA ASN A 15 -7.02 -1.29 -15.34
C ASN A 15 -6.40 -2.11 -14.21
N ASP A 16 -5.10 -2.40 -14.29
CA ASP A 16 -4.33 -3.04 -13.24
C ASP A 16 -3.18 -2.12 -12.85
N ILE A 17 -3.27 -1.54 -11.65
CA ILE A 17 -2.36 -0.52 -11.14
C ILE A 17 -1.89 -0.95 -9.75
N GLN A 18 -0.64 -1.36 -9.66
CA GLN A 18 0.01 -1.65 -8.39
C GLN A 18 0.58 -0.38 -7.77
N PHE A 19 0.27 -0.15 -6.48
CA PHE A 19 0.96 0.84 -5.66
C PHE A 19 1.90 0.15 -4.66
N GLY A 20 3.19 0.43 -4.77
CA GLY A 20 4.21 -0.09 -3.88
C GLY A 20 4.60 0.93 -2.83
N CYS A 21 4.46 0.57 -1.56
CA CYS A 21 5.11 1.28 -0.46
C CYS A 21 6.54 0.76 -0.34
N GLU A 22 7.47 1.50 -0.92
CA GLU A 22 8.89 1.33 -0.63
C GLU A 22 9.12 1.60 0.86
N ASP A 23 9.97 0.77 1.46
CA ASP A 23 10.32 0.88 2.86
C ASP A 23 9.15 0.80 3.86
N ALA A 24 8.13 0.03 3.49
CA ALA A 24 6.92 -0.15 4.27
C ALA A 24 7.11 -1.05 5.49
N GLY A 25 8.25 -1.76 5.61
CA GLY A 25 8.54 -2.68 6.69
C GLY A 25 8.60 -2.00 8.07
N SER A 26 9.55 -2.41 8.92
CA SER A 26 9.73 -1.85 10.27
C SER A 26 10.18 -0.37 10.33
N ARG A 27 10.21 0.33 9.19
CA ARG A 27 10.83 1.66 9.03
C ARG A 27 9.86 2.77 8.61
N SER A 28 8.57 2.46 8.42
CA SER A 28 7.51 3.45 8.17
C SER A 28 6.44 3.41 9.27
N GLU A 29 5.86 4.56 9.60
CA GLU A 29 4.75 4.65 10.57
C GLU A 29 3.50 3.94 10.03
N LYS A 30 2.92 3.04 10.83
CA LYS A 30 1.80 2.19 10.41
C LYS A 30 0.55 3.01 10.05
N GLU A 31 0.31 4.09 10.79
CA GLU A 31 -0.82 5.01 10.56
C GLU A 31 -0.66 5.75 9.23
N PHE A 32 0.57 6.14 8.87
CA PHE A 32 0.87 6.74 7.58
C PHE A 32 0.65 5.74 6.44
N LEU A 33 1.07 4.48 6.63
CA LEU A 33 0.82 3.41 5.66
C LEU A 33 -0.69 3.21 5.43
N CYS A 34 -1.50 3.09 6.48
CA CYS A 34 -2.97 3.00 6.34
C CYS A 34 -3.54 4.19 5.55
N LYS A 35 -3.07 5.41 5.85
CA LYS A 35 -3.51 6.62 5.16
C LYS A 35 -3.15 6.59 3.67
N ILE A 36 -1.90 6.33 3.32
CA ILE A 36 -1.47 6.40 1.92
C ILE A 36 -2.03 5.26 1.07
N LEU A 37 -2.16 4.05 1.64
CA LEU A 37 -2.81 2.92 0.99
C LEU A 37 -4.29 3.23 0.72
N GLY A 38 -5.03 3.72 1.71
CA GLY A 38 -6.44 4.10 1.53
C GLY A 38 -6.63 5.20 0.48
N GLU A 39 -5.76 6.21 0.44
CA GLU A 39 -5.83 7.27 -0.56
C GLU A 39 -5.46 6.79 -1.98
N THR A 40 -4.58 5.79 -2.10
CA THR A 40 -4.21 5.21 -3.40
C THR A 40 -5.25 4.21 -3.91
N ILE A 41 -5.92 3.46 -3.03
CA ILE A 41 -7.12 2.68 -3.37
C ILE A 41 -8.20 3.60 -3.95
N LYS A 42 -8.54 4.70 -3.24
CA LYS A 42 -9.51 5.70 -3.73
C LYS A 42 -9.11 6.32 -5.08
N ALA A 43 -7.81 6.42 -5.34
CA ALA A 43 -7.27 6.93 -6.59
C ALA A 43 -7.42 5.92 -7.75
N GLY A 44 -7.54 4.62 -7.44
CA GLY A 44 -7.71 3.54 -8.40
C GLY A 44 -6.59 2.52 -8.44
N ALA A 45 -5.76 2.40 -7.39
CA ALA A 45 -4.87 1.26 -7.25
C ALA A 45 -5.69 -0.03 -7.05
N THR A 46 -5.27 -1.12 -7.70
CA THR A 46 -5.93 -2.44 -7.69
C THR A 46 -5.05 -3.52 -7.06
N THR A 47 -3.82 -3.18 -6.69
CA THR A 47 -2.91 -4.07 -5.96
C THR A 47 -2.02 -3.22 -5.08
N LEU A 48 -1.79 -3.69 -3.85
CA LEU A 48 -0.92 -3.04 -2.88
C LEU A 48 0.29 -3.92 -2.60
N ASN A 49 1.48 -3.33 -2.60
CA ASN A 49 2.73 -4.01 -2.28
C ASN A 49 3.43 -3.34 -1.10
N LEU A 50 3.89 -4.14 -0.14
CA LEU A 50 4.69 -3.70 0.99
C LEU A 50 6.11 -4.20 0.81
N GLY A 51 7.07 -3.28 0.65
CA GLY A 51 8.48 -3.62 0.50
C GLY A 51 9.18 -3.77 1.85
N ASP A 52 9.71 -4.96 2.15
CA ASP A 52 10.85 -5.10 3.06
C ASP A 52 12.13 -4.78 2.27
N THR A 53 12.33 -3.49 2.00
CA THR A 53 13.36 -3.03 1.05
C THR A 53 14.78 -3.44 1.44
N VAL A 54 15.07 -3.56 2.74
CA VAL A 54 16.41 -3.94 3.23
C VAL A 54 16.48 -5.44 3.60
N GLY A 55 15.36 -6.11 3.83
CA GLY A 55 15.35 -7.53 4.20
C GLY A 55 15.59 -7.76 5.69
N ILE A 56 15.14 -6.82 6.55
CA ILE A 56 15.38 -6.89 8.00
C ILE A 56 14.18 -7.41 8.78
N ASN A 57 13.01 -7.56 8.15
CA ASN A 57 11.82 -7.99 8.85
C ASN A 57 11.81 -9.50 9.04
N MET A 58 11.43 -9.93 10.24
CA MET A 58 11.15 -11.33 10.53
C MET A 58 9.78 -11.73 9.97
N PRO A 59 9.56 -13.02 9.66
CA PRO A 59 8.27 -13.49 9.12
C PRO A 59 7.05 -13.12 9.99
N GLN A 60 7.22 -13.11 11.31
CA GLN A 60 6.17 -12.73 12.27
C GLN A 60 5.85 -11.23 12.18
N GLU A 61 6.87 -10.37 12.12
CA GLU A 61 6.70 -8.92 12.02
C GLU A 61 6.00 -8.53 10.71
N THR A 62 6.34 -9.20 9.61
CA THR A 62 5.66 -9.03 8.32
C THR A 62 4.19 -9.45 8.40
N ARG A 63 3.89 -10.59 9.04
CA ARG A 63 2.49 -11.02 9.27
C ARG A 63 1.72 -10.00 10.09
N GLU A 64 2.30 -9.52 11.19
CA GLU A 64 1.67 -8.54 12.07
C GLU A 64 1.39 -7.22 11.35
N LEU A 65 2.36 -6.74 10.57
CA LEU A 65 2.19 -5.55 9.75
C LEU A 65 1.05 -5.72 8.74
N VAL A 66 1.07 -6.79 7.94
CA VAL A 66 0.01 -7.08 6.96
C VAL A 66 -1.35 -7.17 7.66
N SER A 67 -1.43 -7.89 8.79
CA SER A 67 -2.68 -8.04 9.54
C SER A 67 -3.20 -6.70 10.07
N TYR A 68 -2.31 -5.85 10.58
CA TYR A 68 -2.65 -4.51 11.04
C TYR A 68 -3.17 -3.65 9.88
N LEU A 69 -2.48 -3.64 8.74
CA LEU A 69 -2.88 -2.82 7.59
C LEU A 69 -4.22 -3.28 7.02
N LYS A 70 -4.46 -4.60 6.91
CA LYS A 70 -5.77 -5.14 6.50
C LYS A 70 -6.90 -4.71 7.44
N ALA A 71 -6.65 -4.69 8.75
CA ALA A 71 -7.66 -4.30 9.73
C ALA A 71 -7.95 -2.79 9.77
N ASN A 72 -7.00 -1.94 9.35
CA ASN A 72 -7.06 -0.49 9.60
C ASN A 72 -7.07 0.37 8.33
N THR A 73 -6.90 -0.20 7.14
CA THR A 73 -6.87 0.54 5.87
C THR A 73 -8.24 0.51 5.19
N PRO A 74 -8.92 1.65 4.99
CA PRO A 74 -10.20 1.67 4.29
C PRO A 74 -10.09 1.22 2.83
N GLY A 75 -10.97 0.31 2.41
CA GLY A 75 -11.05 -0.21 1.03
C GLY A 75 -10.03 -1.31 0.69
N ILE A 76 -9.26 -1.79 1.68
CA ILE A 76 -8.22 -2.80 1.43
C ILE A 76 -8.76 -4.19 1.10
N ASP A 77 -10.02 -4.48 1.41
CA ASP A 77 -10.68 -5.74 1.03
C ASP A 77 -11.16 -5.74 -0.44
N ASP A 78 -11.11 -4.58 -1.12
CA ASP A 78 -11.53 -4.41 -2.51
C ASP A 78 -10.36 -4.51 -3.52
N VAL A 79 -9.14 -4.76 -3.05
CA VAL A 79 -7.88 -4.76 -3.84
C VAL A 79 -6.94 -5.92 -3.50
#